data_AF-A0A7C3R3I1-F1
#
_entry.id   AF-A0A7C3R3I1-F1
#
_cell.length_a   1.000
_cell.length_b   1.000
_cell.length_c   1.000
_cell.angle_alpha   90.00
_cell.angle_beta   90.00
_cell.angle_gamma   90.00
#
_symmetry.space_group_name_H-M   'P 1'
#
loop_
_entity.id
_entity.type
_entity.pdbx_description
1 polymer ?
#
loop_
_entity_poly.entity_id
_entity_poly.type
_entity_poly.pdbx_seq_one_letter_code
_entity_poly.pdbx_strand_id
1 'polypeptide(L)' 'KRQGNDLSTPIPEFGFQGLKDGDKWCLCALRWKEAYEAGSAPKIDPNATSNLATKFVDKELLLEYAI' A
#
# COMPACT_ATOMS: atom_id res chain seq x y z
N LYS A 1 4.12 10.00 1.79
CA LYS A 1 5.04 11.17 1.74
C LYS A 1 5.66 11.53 3.11
N ARG A 2 4.86 11.91 4.13
CA ARG A 2 5.40 12.39 5.44
C ARG A 2 6.35 11.42 6.16
N GLN A 3 6.21 10.11 5.96
CA GLN A 3 7.05 9.06 6.54
C GLN A 3 8.24 8.63 5.66
N GLY A 4 8.68 9.48 4.73
CA GLY A 4 9.82 9.20 3.84
C GLY A 4 9.53 8.24 2.68
N ASN A 5 8.29 7.81 2.50
CA ASN A 5 7.84 7.06 1.32
C ASN A 5 6.96 7.97 0.45
N ASP A 6 7.56 8.75 -0.46
CA ASP A 6 6.84 9.59 -1.40
C ASP A 6 6.55 8.83 -2.70
N LEU A 7 5.30 8.43 -2.87
CA LEU A 7 4.81 7.77 -4.09
C LEU A 7 4.08 8.74 -5.03
N SER A 8 4.06 10.04 -4.73
CA SER A 8 3.29 11.04 -5.49
C SER A 8 4.16 11.89 -6.42
N THR A 9 5.44 12.08 -6.07
CA THR A 9 6.36 12.87 -6.89
C THR A 9 6.80 12.05 -8.11
N PRO A 10 6.61 12.53 -9.34
CA PRO A 10 7.10 11.86 -10.54
C PRO A 10 8.62 11.76 -10.55
N ILE A 11 9.15 10.65 -11.06
CA ILE A 11 10.58 10.42 -11.31
C ILE A 11 10.73 9.96 -12.79
N PRO A 12 10.79 10.91 -13.74
CA PRO A 12 10.79 10.62 -15.18
C PRO A 12 11.93 9.71 -15.63
N GLU A 13 13.08 9.78 -14.96
CA GLU A 13 14.28 8.98 -15.26
C GLU A 13 14.03 7.47 -15.12
N PHE A 14 13.07 7.09 -14.27
CA PHE A 14 12.64 5.69 -14.09
C PHE A 14 11.26 5.42 -14.69
N GLY A 15 10.69 6.37 -15.44
CA GLY A 15 9.34 6.26 -16.00
C GLY A 15 8.23 6.26 -14.94
N PHE A 16 8.51 6.66 -13.70
CA PHE A 16 7.52 6.71 -12.63
C PHE A 16 6.77 8.03 -12.67
N GLN A 17 5.48 8.01 -13.00
CA GLN A 17 4.67 9.24 -13.12
C GLN A 17 4.17 9.80 -11.78
N GLY A 18 4.40 9.10 -10.67
CA GLY A 18 3.73 9.38 -9.40
C GLY A 18 2.30 8.86 -9.39
N LEU A 19 1.86 8.38 -8.23
CA LEU A 19 0.51 7.86 -8.01
C LEU A 19 -0.48 8.98 -7.72
N LYS A 20 -1.73 8.73 -8.11
CA LYS A 20 -2.90 9.52 -7.79
C LYS A 20 -3.88 8.70 -6.96
N ASP A 21 -4.81 9.38 -6.31
CA ASP A 21 -5.87 8.72 -5.55
C ASP A 21 -6.69 7.81 -6.47
N GLY A 22 -6.86 6.55 -6.07
CA GLY A 22 -7.55 5.51 -6.83
C GLY A 22 -6.63 4.60 -7.66
N ASP A 23 -5.36 4.95 -7.86
CA ASP A 23 -4.40 4.07 -8.52
C ASP A 23 -4.17 2.80 -7.69
N LYS A 24 -4.13 1.64 -8.36
CA LYS A 24 -3.72 0.39 -7.74
C LYS A 24 -2.20 0.27 -7.78
N TRP A 25 -1.59 0.08 -6.61
CA TRP A 25 -0.14 -0.04 -6.50
C TRP A 25 0.25 -1.08 -5.45
N CYS A 26 1.23 -1.92 -5.77
CA CYS A 26 1.79 -2.87 -4.82
C CYS A 26 2.60 -2.12 -3.76
N LEU A 27 2.16 -2.19 -2.50
CA LEU A 27 2.87 -1.63 -1.36
C LEU A 27 3.70 -2.70 -0.64
N CYS A 28 4.83 -2.30 -0.07
CA CYS A 28 5.50 -3.13 0.92
C CYS A 28 4.54 -3.38 2.10
N ALA A 29 4.38 -4.64 2.52
CA ALA A 29 3.45 -5.00 3.59
C ALA A 29 3.68 -4.19 4.88
N LEU A 30 4.94 -3.94 5.24
CA LEU A 30 5.29 -3.10 6.40
C LEU A 30 4.90 -1.63 6.23
N ARG A 31 4.91 -1.08 5.01
CA ARG A 31 4.43 0.30 4.74
C ARG A 31 2.91 0.39 4.81
N TRP A 32 2.21 -0.66 4.40
CA TRP A 32 0.77 -0.74 4.62
C TRP A 32 0.45 -0.85 6.13
N LYS A 33 1.20 -1.68 6.87
CA LYS A 33 1.04 -1.82 8.33
C LYS A 33 1.27 -0.50 9.09
N GLU A 34 2.33 0.24 8.74
CA GLU A 34 2.60 1.57 9.30
C GLU A 34 1.41 2.51 9.07
N ALA A 35 0.81 2.49 7.88
CA ALA A 35 -0.37 3.29 7.58
C ALA A 35 -1.60 2.84 8.38
N TYR A 36 -1.78 1.53 8.60
CA TYR A 36 -2.84 0.99 9.46
C TYR A 36 -2.70 1.46 10.90
N GLU A 37 -1.50 1.35 11.48
CA GLU A 37 -1.21 1.81 12.84
C GLU A 37 -1.43 3.33 13.01
N ALA A 38 -1.26 4.09 11.93
CA ALA A 38 -1.56 5.53 11.86
C ALA A 38 -3.04 5.85 11.51
N GLY A 39 -3.93 4.85 11.45
CA GLY A 39 -5.35 5.03 11.11
C GLY A 39 -5.61 5.51 9.69
N SER A 40 -4.67 5.28 8.77
CA SER A 40 -4.66 5.81 7.40
C SER A 40 -4.37 4.73 6.34
N ALA A 41 -4.61 3.46 6.65
CA ALA A 41 -4.36 2.37 5.70
C ALA A 41 -5.27 2.46 4.47
N PRO A 42 -4.73 2.35 3.25
CA PRO A 42 -5.52 2.30 2.03
C PRO A 42 -6.24 0.96 1.91
N LYS A 43 -7.31 0.94 1.11
CA LYS A 43 -8.01 -0.30 0.77
C LYS A 43 -7.11 -1.26 -0.01
N ILE A 44 -7.41 -2.54 0.08
CA ILE A 44 -6.66 -3.65 -0.52
C ILE A 44 -7.50 -4.32 -1.59
N ASP A 45 -6.87 -4.76 -2.68
CA ASP A 45 -7.44 -5.74 -3.60
C ASP A 45 -6.91 -7.13 -3.24
N PRO A 46 -7.71 -8.01 -2.62
CA PRO A 46 -7.24 -9.32 -2.16
C PRO A 46 -6.79 -10.22 -3.32
N ASN A 47 -7.38 -10.06 -4.51
CA ASN A 47 -7.02 -10.86 -5.68
C ASN A 47 -5.66 -10.45 -6.27
N ALA A 48 -5.22 -9.22 -6.00
CA ALA A 48 -3.93 -8.68 -6.43
C ALA A 48 -2.87 -8.66 -5.29
N THR A 49 -3.18 -9.23 -4.12
CA THR A 49 -2.29 -9.22 -2.95
C THR A 49 -1.68 -10.60 -2.71
N SER A 50 -0.36 -10.67 -2.63
CA SER A 50 0.34 -11.92 -2.36
C SER A 50 0.00 -12.45 -0.95
N ASN A 51 -0.22 -13.76 -0.84
CA ASN A 51 -0.38 -14.45 0.45
C ASN A 51 0.83 -14.25 1.40
N LEU A 52 2.01 -13.87 0.89
CA LEU A 52 3.16 -13.56 1.73
C LEU A 52 2.95 -12.32 2.62
N ALA A 53 1.99 -11.45 2.31
CA ALA A 53 1.63 -10.33 3.16
C ALA A 53 1.17 -10.78 4.56
N THR A 54 0.61 -11.99 4.68
CA THR A 54 0.12 -12.54 5.96
C THR A 54 1.24 -12.86 6.95
N LYS A 55 2.50 -12.82 6.53
CA LYS A 55 3.67 -12.93 7.42
C LYS A 55 3.91 -11.65 8.23
N PHE A 56 3.32 -10.52 7.82
CA PHE A 56 3.58 -9.21 8.41
C PHE A 56 2.31 -8.56 9.00
N VAL A 57 1.15 -8.88 8.43
CA VAL A 57 -0.17 -8.34 8.79
C VAL A 57 -1.16 -9.49 8.83
N ASP A 58 -2.02 -9.55 9.84
CA ASP A 58 -3.00 -10.62 9.97
C ASP A 58 -3.96 -10.66 8.76
N LYS A 59 -4.31 -11.87 8.32
CA LYS A 59 -5.14 -12.06 7.12
C LYS A 59 -6.52 -11.43 7.30
N GLU A 60 -7.10 -11.61 8.47
CA GLU A 60 -8.42 -11.09 8.83
C GLU A 60 -8.43 -9.56 8.72
N LEU A 61 -7.40 -8.90 9.24
CA LEU A 61 -7.22 -7.46 9.12
C LEU A 61 -7.09 -7.01 7.67
N LEU A 62 -6.31 -7.73 6.84
CA LEU A 62 -6.22 -7.38 5.41
C LEU A 62 -7.59 -7.47 4.71
N LEU A 63 -8.44 -8.43 5.09
CA LEU A 63 -9.78 -8.62 4.52
C LEU A 63 -10.77 -7.54 4.97
N GLU A 64 -10.65 -6.99 6.17
CA GLU A 64 -11.46 -5.83 6.61
C GLU A 64 -11.25 -4.59 5.72
N TYR A 65 -10.08 -4.49 5.08
CA TYR A 65 -9.72 -3.41 4.17
C TYR A 65 -9.94 -3.74 2.69
N ALA A 66 -10.54 -4.89 2.35
CA ALA A 66 -10.83 -5.25 0.98
C ALA A 66 -11.75 -4.23 0.28
N ILE A 67 -11.50 -3.96 -1.02
CA ILE A 67 -12.45 -3.29 -1.93
C ILE A 67 -13.43 -4.27 -2.57
#